data_AF-A0A9W7H1G6-F1
#
_entry.id   AF-A0A9W7H1G6-F1
#
_cell.length_a   1.000
_cell.length_b   1.000
_cell.length_c   1.000
_cell.angle_alpha   90.00
_cell.angle_beta   90.00
_cell.angle_gamma   90.00
#
_symmetry.space_group_name_H-M   'P 1'
#
loop_
_entity.id
_entity.type
_entity.pdbx_description
1 polymer ?
#
loop_
_entity_poly.entity_id
_entity_poly.type
_entity_poly.pdbx_seq_one_letter_code
_entity_poly.pdbx_strand_id
1 'polypeptide(L)'
;MSIFHHLFFFFFFFISSFFPLCFAQSCPLNFTILRPLIPNPRPRLNTSMECHYVLQGLRLVLSDYLRRTSAFFPPLDTADSCWQTYQTLDPSFDMRSTCGFQTAWISEGCLNLTTKSSFEARIPNATLSDVVSNCNQSLQGSACASCTRSLANVQALYLADNSTANVSDCTAYPSIYAGAFANYPGPTDADTASCLFSIGPGNNNSNRRSNRIGLILGVLVGVGVGLAVLISGSWFAYRKYQASKRKKGRDRIRSLEMGSLGGSGLRSISESTNLIHFSFDEIKEATKSFSRHNIIGTGGYGNVYKGYLSDGSEVALKRFKNCSAAGDANFTHEVEVIASVRHVNLVALRGYCTATTALEGHQRIIVCDLMKNGSLYDHLFGSMEKKLGWPIRQKIALGTARGLAYLHYGAQPAIIHRDIKASNILLDDKFEAKVADFGLAKFTPEGMTHLSTRVAGTMGYVAPEYALYGQLTERSDVYSFGVVLLELLSGKKALVMDDDNQPSLVADWAWSLVKAERALDVIEDGMPKLGPPEVLEKYVLIAVLCSHPELQCRPTMDQVVKMLETDTSVPSIPERPIPLVAPIDDIERSIGSNSSGQFSSSGYQMFIHESSHHSGRKDEGTSSSY
;
A
#
# COMPACT_ATOMS: atom_id res chain seq x y z
N MET A 1 -10.05 1.79 86.28
CA MET A 1 -10.11 0.33 86.03
C MET A 1 -10.10 0.13 84.53
N SER A 2 -8.90 0.07 83.97
CA SER A 2 -8.61 -0.09 82.56
C SER A 2 -7.53 -1.17 82.45
N ILE A 3 -7.57 -1.88 81.33
CA ILE A 3 -6.58 -2.83 80.81
C ILE A 3 -6.65 -4.26 81.41
N PHE A 4 -6.64 -5.22 80.47
CA PHE A 4 -6.33 -6.65 80.56
C PHE A 4 -7.46 -7.67 80.85
N HIS A 5 -8.01 -8.23 79.76
CA HIS A 5 -8.04 -9.67 79.39
C HIS A 5 -9.23 -9.90 78.44
N HIS A 6 -9.09 -9.82 77.10
CA HIS A 6 -8.35 -10.78 76.26
C HIS A 6 -8.47 -12.22 76.77
N LEU A 7 -9.66 -12.83 76.58
CA LEU A 7 -9.82 -14.30 76.50
C LEU A 7 -11.20 -14.73 75.98
N PHE A 8 -11.81 -13.98 75.06
CA PHE A 8 -12.98 -14.48 74.32
C PHE A 8 -12.94 -14.11 72.83
N PHE A 9 -11.72 -14.08 72.29
CA PHE A 9 -11.42 -13.75 70.89
C PHE A 9 -10.40 -14.73 70.31
N PHE A 10 -10.48 -16.03 70.61
CA PHE A 10 -9.64 -17.05 69.98
C PHE A 10 -10.28 -18.44 70.12
N PHE A 11 -11.34 -18.71 69.35
CA PHE A 11 -11.67 -20.03 68.76
C PHE A 11 -13.02 -19.92 68.05
N PHE A 12 -13.05 -19.38 66.83
CA PHE A 12 -14.02 -19.70 65.75
C PHE A 12 -13.70 -18.81 64.54
N PHE A 13 -12.43 -18.84 64.12
CA PHE A 13 -11.98 -18.31 62.84
C PHE A 13 -11.15 -19.41 62.19
N PHE A 14 -11.77 -20.51 61.78
CA PHE A 14 -11.21 -21.41 60.78
C PHE A 14 -12.31 -22.30 60.19
N ILE A 15 -12.42 -22.23 58.86
CA ILE A 15 -13.12 -23.14 57.95
C ILE A 15 -14.65 -22.96 57.87
N SER A 16 -15.06 -21.93 57.14
CA SER A 16 -16.11 -22.10 56.13
C SER A 16 -15.88 -21.11 54.99
N SER A 17 -14.77 -21.31 54.29
CA SER A 17 -14.61 -20.87 52.90
C SER A 17 -15.67 -21.60 52.07
N PHE A 18 -16.90 -21.12 52.09
CA PHE A 18 -17.83 -21.34 50.99
C PHE A 18 -17.29 -20.52 49.82
N PHE A 19 -16.27 -21.07 49.16
CA PHE A 19 -16.09 -20.83 47.75
C PHE A 19 -17.45 -21.04 47.10
N PRO A 20 -17.98 -20.10 46.29
CA PRO A 20 -19.00 -20.51 45.34
C PRO A 20 -18.33 -21.61 44.52
N LEU A 21 -18.81 -22.84 44.66
CA LEU A 21 -18.52 -23.90 43.70
C LEU A 21 -18.94 -23.34 42.35
N CYS A 22 -17.98 -22.78 41.62
CA CYS A 22 -18.16 -22.41 40.23
C CYS A 22 -18.36 -23.73 39.52
N PHE A 23 -19.63 -24.13 39.33
CA PHE A 23 -19.97 -25.23 38.44
C PHE A 23 -19.41 -24.83 37.08
N ALA A 24 -18.33 -25.48 36.65
CA ALA A 24 -17.77 -25.28 35.32
C ALA A 24 -18.88 -25.64 34.33
N GLN A 25 -19.49 -24.61 33.74
CA GLN A 25 -20.55 -24.82 32.75
C GLN A 25 -19.96 -25.46 31.51
N SER A 26 -20.65 -26.46 30.98
CA SER A 26 -20.21 -27.18 29.79
C SER A 26 -20.25 -26.27 28.57
N CYS A 27 -19.23 -26.36 27.72
CA CYS A 27 -19.20 -25.63 26.46
C CYS A 27 -20.44 -25.91 25.58
N PRO A 28 -21.21 -24.89 25.16
CA PRO A 28 -22.38 -25.06 24.28
C PRO A 28 -22.01 -25.13 22.77
N LEU A 29 -20.75 -24.90 22.42
CA LEU A 29 -20.24 -24.98 21.03
C LEU A 29 -19.99 -26.44 20.61
N ASN A 30 -20.45 -26.79 19.41
CA ASN A 30 -20.30 -28.14 18.86
C ASN A 30 -19.08 -28.25 17.95
N PHE A 31 -17.89 -28.48 18.52
CA PHE A 31 -16.65 -28.64 17.74
C PHE A 31 -16.59 -29.93 16.90
N THR A 32 -17.46 -30.91 17.15
CA THR A 32 -17.43 -32.19 16.41
C THR A 32 -17.72 -32.02 14.92
N ILE A 33 -18.39 -30.93 14.53
CA ILE A 33 -18.71 -30.60 13.13
C ILE A 33 -17.46 -30.32 12.28
N LEU A 34 -16.31 -30.03 12.90
CA LEU A 34 -15.05 -29.81 12.20
C LEU A 34 -14.40 -31.13 11.73
N ARG A 35 -14.67 -32.25 12.42
CA ARG A 35 -14.06 -33.56 12.09
C ARG A 35 -14.25 -34.00 10.64
N PRO A 36 -15.45 -33.96 10.04
CA PRO A 36 -15.64 -34.36 8.64
C PRO A 36 -15.02 -33.39 7.61
N LEU A 37 -14.67 -32.16 8.03
CA LEU A 37 -14.18 -31.10 7.14
C LEU A 37 -12.64 -31.00 7.12
N ILE A 38 -11.96 -31.64 8.06
CA ILE A 38 -10.50 -31.61 8.17
C ILE A 38 -9.91 -32.81 7.38
N PRO A 39 -9.03 -32.57 6.38
CA PRO A 39 -8.38 -33.65 5.65
C PRO A 39 -7.46 -34.48 6.55
N ASN A 40 -7.46 -35.79 6.35
CA ASN A 40 -6.61 -36.75 7.06
C ASN A 40 -5.78 -37.55 6.03
N PRO A 41 -4.43 -37.51 6.06
CA PRO A 41 -3.57 -36.85 7.05
C PRO A 41 -3.60 -35.31 6.93
N ARG A 42 -3.50 -34.63 8.08
CA ARG A 42 -3.36 -33.18 8.10
C ARG A 42 -2.05 -32.77 7.40
N PRO A 43 -2.07 -31.79 6.49
CA PRO A 43 -0.86 -31.26 5.90
C PRO A 43 0.03 -30.63 6.99
N ARG A 44 1.37 -30.71 6.84
CA ARG A 44 2.30 -29.96 7.69
C ARG A 44 2.15 -28.48 7.38
N LEU A 45 1.49 -27.75 8.26
CA LEU A 45 1.32 -26.31 8.17
C LEU A 45 2.40 -25.63 9.01
N ASN A 46 2.73 -24.39 8.67
CA ASN A 46 3.53 -23.56 9.58
C ASN A 46 2.61 -23.02 10.68
N THR A 47 3.18 -22.56 11.79
CA THR A 47 2.45 -22.08 12.97
C THR A 47 1.43 -20.99 12.63
N SER A 48 1.73 -20.08 11.70
CA SER A 48 0.81 -19.01 11.28
C SER A 48 -0.42 -19.56 10.55
N MET A 49 -0.22 -20.55 9.68
CA MET A 49 -1.31 -21.23 8.96
C MET A 49 -2.16 -22.09 9.92
N GLU A 50 -1.56 -22.72 10.92
CA GLU A 50 -2.28 -23.47 11.96
C GLU A 50 -3.17 -22.54 12.79
N CYS A 51 -2.65 -21.41 13.24
CA CYS A 51 -3.42 -20.41 13.97
C CYS A 51 -4.58 -19.83 13.14
N HIS A 52 -4.35 -19.60 11.85
CA HIS A 52 -5.43 -19.17 10.94
C HIS A 52 -6.52 -20.24 10.82
N TYR A 53 -6.13 -21.51 10.67
CA TYR A 53 -7.08 -22.61 10.55
C TYR A 53 -7.90 -22.82 11.82
N VAL A 54 -7.28 -22.68 13.00
CA VAL A 54 -7.97 -22.72 14.30
C VAL A 54 -9.00 -21.59 14.41
N LEU A 55 -8.62 -20.37 14.02
CA LEU A 55 -9.52 -19.21 14.05
C LEU A 55 -10.71 -19.37 13.10
N GLN A 56 -10.48 -19.85 11.88
CA GLN A 56 -11.57 -20.12 10.94
C GLN A 56 -12.48 -21.26 11.44
N GLY A 57 -11.91 -22.30 12.04
CA GLY A 57 -12.67 -23.41 12.63
C GLY A 57 -13.61 -22.93 13.72
N LEU A 58 -13.15 -21.98 14.53
CA LEU A 58 -13.98 -21.35 15.53
C LEU A 58 -15.14 -20.56 14.88
N ARG A 59 -14.86 -19.76 13.84
CA ARG A 59 -15.89 -18.98 13.12
C ARG A 59 -16.98 -19.87 12.52
N LEU A 60 -16.62 -21.02 11.94
CA LEU A 60 -17.58 -21.99 11.43
C LEU A 60 -18.47 -22.53 12.56
N VAL A 61 -17.88 -22.90 13.70
CA VAL A 61 -18.62 -23.38 14.87
C VAL A 61 -19.53 -22.30 15.47
N LEU A 62 -19.09 -21.04 15.48
CA LEU A 62 -19.93 -19.91 15.88
C LEU A 62 -21.08 -19.68 14.90
N SER A 63 -20.90 -19.97 13.60
CA SER A 63 -21.98 -19.93 12.62
C SER A 63 -23.04 -21.02 12.86
N ASP A 64 -22.62 -22.25 13.20
CA ASP A 64 -23.56 -23.29 13.65
C ASP A 64 -24.29 -22.89 14.95
N TYR A 65 -23.55 -22.35 15.92
CA TYR A 65 -24.11 -21.89 17.18
C TYR A 65 -25.15 -20.78 16.97
N LEU A 66 -24.83 -19.77 16.15
CA LEU A 66 -25.74 -18.70 15.75
C LEU A 66 -27.01 -19.25 15.08
N ARG A 67 -26.86 -20.24 14.20
CA ARG A 67 -28.01 -20.89 13.54
C ARG A 67 -28.95 -21.57 14.54
N ARG A 68 -28.41 -22.17 15.62
CA ARG A 68 -29.19 -22.89 16.64
C ARG A 68 -29.78 -21.99 17.73
N THR A 69 -29.08 -20.92 18.11
CA THR A 69 -29.43 -20.11 19.29
C THR A 69 -29.81 -18.67 18.97
N SER A 70 -29.57 -18.20 17.74
CA SER A 70 -29.65 -16.79 17.36
C SER A 70 -28.71 -15.84 18.13
N ALA A 71 -27.72 -16.39 18.85
CA ALA A 71 -26.64 -15.65 19.50
C ALA A 71 -25.31 -15.91 18.77
N PHE A 72 -24.51 -14.87 18.57
CA PHE A 72 -23.21 -14.99 17.88
C PHE A 72 -22.16 -15.72 18.73
N PHE A 73 -22.24 -15.57 20.06
CA PHE A 73 -21.23 -16.06 21.00
C PHE A 73 -21.85 -16.81 22.19
N PRO A 74 -21.14 -17.81 22.73
CA PRO A 74 -21.53 -18.49 23.96
C PRO A 74 -21.33 -17.57 25.19
N PRO A 75 -22.00 -17.85 26.32
CA PRO A 75 -21.80 -17.13 27.58
C PRO A 75 -20.33 -17.09 28.03
N LEU A 76 -19.89 -15.98 28.64
CA LEU A 76 -18.48 -15.76 29.03
C LEU A 76 -17.98 -16.78 30.06
N ASP A 77 -18.86 -17.25 30.94
CA ASP A 77 -18.58 -18.29 31.94
C ASP A 77 -18.37 -19.69 31.35
N THR A 78 -18.67 -19.90 30.06
CA THR A 78 -18.38 -21.15 29.33
C THR A 78 -17.07 -21.11 28.52
N ALA A 79 -16.39 -19.96 28.47
CA ALA A 79 -15.26 -19.71 27.57
C ALA A 79 -14.11 -20.71 27.75
N ASP A 80 -13.68 -20.95 28.99
CA ASP A 80 -12.60 -21.90 29.29
C ASP A 80 -12.97 -23.34 28.92
N SER A 81 -14.20 -23.76 29.22
CA SER A 81 -14.70 -25.10 28.85
C SER A 81 -14.72 -25.27 27.33
N CYS A 82 -15.03 -24.20 26.58
CA CYS A 82 -15.01 -24.25 25.12
C CYS A 82 -13.62 -24.36 24.52
N TRP A 83 -12.65 -23.63 25.06
CA TRP A 83 -11.26 -23.79 24.64
C TRP A 83 -10.72 -25.18 24.96
N GLN A 84 -11.04 -25.74 26.12
CA GLN A 84 -10.66 -27.11 26.46
C GLN A 84 -11.28 -28.12 25.48
N THR A 85 -12.56 -27.95 25.15
CA THR A 85 -13.26 -28.82 24.19
C THR A 85 -12.62 -28.72 22.79
N TYR A 86 -12.26 -27.51 22.34
CA TYR A 86 -11.61 -27.33 21.04
C TYR A 86 -10.21 -27.96 21.00
N GLN A 87 -9.43 -27.79 22.07
CA GLN A 87 -8.09 -28.36 22.21
C GLN A 87 -8.09 -29.90 22.08
N THR A 88 -9.18 -30.59 22.41
CA THR A 88 -9.29 -32.06 22.24
C THR A 88 -9.24 -32.53 20.78
N LEU A 89 -9.51 -31.66 19.82
CA LEU A 89 -9.43 -31.98 18.38
C LEU A 89 -7.99 -32.04 17.87
N ASP A 90 -7.05 -31.41 18.56
CA ASP A 90 -5.62 -31.51 18.28
C ASP A 90 -4.79 -31.35 19.55
N PRO A 91 -4.57 -32.43 20.31
CA PRO A 91 -3.74 -32.38 21.52
C PRO A 91 -2.27 -32.05 21.25
N SER A 92 -1.80 -32.10 20.00
CA SER A 92 -0.40 -31.91 19.64
C SER A 92 0.01 -30.46 19.42
N PHE A 93 -0.97 -29.56 19.30
CA PHE A 93 -0.78 -28.14 19.04
C PHE A 93 -1.53 -27.31 20.10
N ASP A 94 -0.82 -26.64 21.01
CA ASP A 94 -1.46 -25.76 22.00
C ASP A 94 -2.00 -24.51 21.31
N MET A 95 -3.31 -24.52 21.04
CA MET A 95 -3.98 -23.52 20.23
C MET A 95 -3.94 -22.14 20.89
N ARG A 96 -3.98 -22.06 22.22
CA ARG A 96 -4.11 -20.79 22.93
C ARG A 96 -2.75 -20.12 23.10
N SER A 97 -1.78 -20.84 23.65
CA SER A 97 -0.46 -20.25 23.92
C SER A 97 0.30 -19.95 22.62
N THR A 98 0.20 -20.84 21.63
CA THR A 98 0.92 -20.71 20.36
C THR A 98 0.36 -19.59 19.48
N CYS A 99 -0.95 -19.37 19.51
CA CYS A 99 -1.62 -18.35 18.69
C CYS A 99 -1.91 -17.05 19.41
N GLY A 100 -1.65 -16.99 20.72
CA GLY A 100 -1.94 -15.82 21.55
C GLY A 100 -3.44 -15.58 21.78
N PHE A 101 -4.28 -16.63 21.78
CA PHE A 101 -5.72 -16.50 22.00
C PHE A 101 -6.07 -16.33 23.48
N GLN A 102 -6.69 -15.21 23.85
CA GLN A 102 -7.24 -15.01 25.20
C GLN A 102 -8.54 -15.81 25.37
N THR A 103 -8.78 -16.31 26.59
CA THR A 103 -9.96 -17.12 26.91
C THR A 103 -11.27 -16.42 26.53
N ALA A 104 -11.43 -15.14 26.91
CA ALA A 104 -12.69 -14.40 26.75
C ALA A 104 -13.14 -14.22 25.29
N TRP A 105 -12.20 -14.25 24.33
CA TRP A 105 -12.46 -13.97 22.91
C TRP A 105 -13.44 -14.92 22.23
N ILE A 106 -13.59 -16.14 22.77
CA ILE A 106 -14.59 -17.07 22.24
C ILE A 106 -16.02 -16.63 22.56
N SER A 107 -16.20 -15.74 23.52
CA SER A 107 -17.49 -15.29 24.08
C SER A 107 -17.75 -13.78 23.89
N GLU A 108 -16.74 -13.01 23.48
CA GLU A 108 -16.83 -11.55 23.34
C GLU A 108 -17.13 -11.13 21.89
N GLY A 109 -18.23 -10.39 21.72
CA GLY A 109 -18.61 -9.79 20.44
C GLY A 109 -18.15 -8.35 20.30
N CYS A 110 -18.13 -7.86 19.06
CA CYS A 110 -17.78 -6.49 18.73
C CYS A 110 -19.04 -5.61 18.58
N LEU A 111 -18.90 -4.28 18.71
CA LEU A 111 -19.98 -3.29 18.49
C LEU A 111 -21.28 -3.57 19.27
N ASN A 112 -21.21 -4.32 20.37
CA ASN A 112 -22.35 -4.83 21.13
C ASN A 112 -23.34 -5.68 20.30
N LEU A 113 -22.87 -6.27 19.20
CA LEU A 113 -23.64 -7.16 18.33
C LEU A 113 -23.52 -8.59 18.87
N THR A 114 -24.44 -8.99 19.74
CA THR A 114 -24.42 -10.31 20.38
C THR A 114 -25.45 -11.28 19.81
N THR A 115 -26.45 -10.78 19.07
CA THR A 115 -27.58 -11.57 18.56
C THR A 115 -27.82 -11.32 17.07
N LYS A 116 -28.53 -12.26 16.44
CA LYS A 116 -29.06 -12.08 15.08
C LYS A 116 -29.87 -10.79 14.95
N SER A 117 -30.75 -10.51 15.91
CA SER A 117 -31.63 -9.35 15.86
C SER A 117 -30.88 -8.02 15.92
N SER A 118 -29.83 -7.91 16.74
CA SER A 118 -29.02 -6.69 16.81
C SER A 118 -28.17 -6.50 15.54
N PHE A 119 -27.72 -7.59 14.92
CA PHE A 119 -27.06 -7.56 13.62
C PHE A 119 -27.99 -7.10 12.49
N GLU A 120 -29.18 -7.69 12.38
CA GLU A 120 -30.16 -7.32 11.36
C GLU A 120 -30.71 -5.90 11.54
N ALA A 121 -30.85 -5.42 12.78
CA ALA A 121 -31.27 -4.05 13.06
C ALA A 121 -30.25 -2.99 12.60
N ARG A 122 -28.97 -3.36 12.47
CA ARG A 122 -27.89 -2.45 12.07
C ARG A 122 -27.73 -2.36 10.54
N ILE A 123 -28.22 -3.34 9.79
CA ILE A 123 -27.98 -3.44 8.34
C ILE A 123 -29.31 -3.26 7.61
N PRO A 124 -29.38 -2.39 6.58
CA PRO A 124 -30.60 -2.22 5.80
C PRO A 124 -31.11 -3.53 5.18
N ASN A 125 -32.44 -3.73 5.22
CA ASN A 125 -33.09 -4.93 4.67
C ASN A 125 -32.75 -5.17 3.19
N ALA A 126 -32.53 -4.12 2.39
CA ALA A 126 -32.11 -4.24 0.99
C ALA A 126 -30.74 -4.94 0.89
N THR A 127 -29.77 -4.51 1.70
CA THR A 127 -28.43 -5.11 1.75
C THR A 127 -28.48 -6.56 2.24
N LEU A 128 -29.31 -6.87 3.25
CA LEU A 128 -29.49 -8.25 3.71
C LEU A 128 -30.15 -9.13 2.63
N SER A 129 -31.11 -8.57 1.88
CA SER A 129 -31.75 -9.26 0.75
C SER A 129 -30.75 -9.55 -0.37
N ASP A 130 -29.82 -8.63 -0.62
CA ASP A 130 -28.72 -8.84 -1.57
C ASP A 130 -27.75 -9.93 -1.11
N VAL A 131 -27.47 -10.03 0.19
CA VAL A 131 -26.67 -11.13 0.73
C VAL A 131 -27.39 -12.46 0.51
N VAL A 132 -28.67 -12.55 0.87
CA VAL A 132 -29.48 -13.77 0.67
C VAL A 132 -29.54 -14.14 -0.82
N SER A 133 -29.75 -13.20 -1.72
CA SER A 133 -29.85 -13.49 -3.17
C SER A 133 -28.57 -14.06 -3.76
N ASN A 134 -27.40 -13.63 -3.26
CA ASN A 134 -26.10 -14.10 -3.74
C ASN A 134 -25.61 -15.37 -3.02
N CYS A 135 -25.98 -15.55 -1.76
CA CYS A 135 -25.47 -16.63 -0.91
C CYS A 135 -26.41 -17.84 -0.79
N ASN A 136 -27.69 -17.74 -1.16
CA ASN A 136 -28.67 -18.82 -0.97
C ASN A 136 -28.58 -19.91 -2.05
N GLN A 137 -27.41 -20.52 -2.20
CA GLN A 137 -27.10 -21.59 -3.17
C GLN A 137 -25.85 -22.36 -2.72
N SER A 138 -25.52 -23.49 -3.36
CA SER A 138 -24.21 -24.13 -3.17
C SER A 138 -23.10 -23.16 -3.61
N LEU A 139 -22.10 -22.94 -2.74
CA LEU A 139 -21.05 -21.94 -2.95
C LEU A 139 -19.85 -22.49 -3.75
N GLN A 140 -20.12 -23.19 -4.85
CA GLN A 140 -19.08 -23.64 -5.78
C GLN A 140 -18.76 -22.58 -6.85
N GLY A 141 -17.48 -22.45 -7.21
CA GLY A 141 -17.04 -21.61 -8.32
C GLY A 141 -17.46 -20.15 -8.18
N SER A 142 -18.18 -19.63 -9.17
CA SER A 142 -18.58 -18.21 -9.23
C SER A 142 -19.60 -17.81 -8.15
N ALA A 143 -20.38 -18.75 -7.61
CA ALA A 143 -21.35 -18.47 -6.54
C ALA A 143 -20.67 -17.99 -5.26
N CYS A 144 -19.52 -18.59 -4.92
CA CYS A 144 -18.70 -18.16 -3.78
C CYS A 144 -18.23 -16.70 -3.92
N ALA A 145 -17.75 -16.33 -5.12
CA ALA A 145 -17.27 -14.98 -5.39
C ALA A 145 -18.38 -13.92 -5.30
N SER A 146 -19.60 -14.24 -5.78
CA SER A 146 -20.74 -13.33 -5.65
C SER A 146 -21.18 -13.17 -4.20
N CYS A 147 -21.29 -14.29 -3.46
CA CYS A 147 -21.64 -14.26 -2.04
C CYS A 147 -20.62 -13.46 -1.21
N THR A 148 -19.33 -13.79 -1.30
CA THR A 148 -18.27 -13.09 -0.55
C THR A 148 -18.15 -11.61 -0.89
N ARG A 149 -18.43 -11.20 -2.13
CA ARG A 149 -18.48 -9.78 -2.51
C ARG A 149 -19.61 -9.04 -1.78
N SER A 150 -20.81 -9.62 -1.72
CA SER A 150 -21.93 -9.03 -0.99
C SER A 150 -21.65 -8.93 0.51
N LEU A 151 -20.95 -9.91 1.09
CA LEU A 151 -20.50 -9.87 2.49
C LEU A 151 -19.43 -8.80 2.75
N ALA A 152 -18.48 -8.62 1.84
CA ALA A 152 -17.48 -7.55 1.94
C ALA A 152 -18.11 -6.15 1.94
N ASN A 153 -19.20 -5.95 1.18
CA ASN A 153 -19.97 -4.71 1.21
C ASN A 153 -20.64 -4.48 2.57
N VAL A 154 -21.22 -5.53 3.18
CA VAL A 154 -21.78 -5.43 4.55
C VAL A 154 -20.69 -5.03 5.54
N GLN A 155 -19.52 -5.66 5.44
CA GLN A 155 -18.39 -5.37 6.32
C GLN A 155 -17.93 -3.91 6.20
N ALA A 156 -17.70 -3.45 4.97
CA ALA A 156 -17.14 -2.12 4.71
C ALA A 156 -18.10 -0.98 5.09
N LEU A 157 -19.41 -1.18 4.92
CA LEU A 157 -20.39 -0.11 5.09
C LEU A 157 -20.99 -0.03 6.50
N TYR A 158 -21.09 -1.15 7.22
CA TYR A 158 -21.86 -1.20 8.49
C TYR A 158 -21.06 -1.67 9.71
N LEU A 159 -19.88 -2.27 9.49
CA LEU A 159 -19.09 -2.96 10.52
C LEU A 159 -17.60 -2.56 10.52
N ALA A 160 -17.24 -1.46 9.86
CA ALA A 160 -15.87 -0.94 9.85
C ALA A 160 -15.58 -0.15 11.14
N ASP A 161 -14.79 -0.74 12.04
CA ASP A 161 -14.09 -0.04 13.12
C ASP A 161 -12.58 -0.29 12.97
N ASN A 162 -11.79 0.75 13.21
CA ASN A 162 -10.34 0.83 12.94
C ASN A 162 -9.49 0.65 14.20
N SER A 163 -10.06 0.08 15.25
CA SER A 163 -9.39 -0.23 16.52
C SER A 163 -8.77 -1.64 16.48
N THR A 164 -7.63 -1.81 15.80
CA THR A 164 -6.92 -3.10 15.83
C THR A 164 -6.14 -3.26 17.15
N ALA A 165 -6.61 -4.12 18.05
CA ALA A 165 -5.84 -5.11 18.82
C ALA A 165 -6.65 -5.70 19.99
N ASN A 166 -7.67 -6.53 19.72
CA ASN A 166 -8.11 -7.66 20.56
C ASN A 166 -9.28 -8.37 19.84
N VAL A 167 -9.31 -9.70 19.89
CA VAL A 167 -9.88 -10.62 18.88
C VAL A 167 -11.42 -10.78 18.91
N SER A 168 -12.18 -9.69 19.10
CA SER A 168 -13.58 -9.65 18.66
C SER A 168 -13.64 -9.06 17.25
N ASP A 169 -13.19 -9.85 16.27
CA ASP A 169 -13.08 -9.40 14.88
C ASP A 169 -14.47 -9.23 14.23
N CYS A 170 -14.95 -7.99 14.15
CA CYS A 170 -16.18 -7.64 13.44
C CYS A 170 -16.20 -8.16 12.00
N THR A 171 -15.02 -8.36 11.38
CA THR A 171 -14.92 -8.82 10.00
C THR A 171 -15.45 -10.23 9.78
N ALA A 172 -15.57 -11.03 10.85
CA ALA A 172 -16.11 -12.37 10.76
C ALA A 172 -17.65 -12.42 10.75
N TYR A 173 -18.33 -11.38 11.25
CA TYR A 173 -19.78 -11.40 11.45
C TYR A 173 -20.57 -11.64 10.17
N PRO A 174 -20.27 -10.99 9.02
CA PRO A 174 -20.98 -11.25 7.78
C PRO A 174 -20.89 -12.72 7.35
N SER A 175 -19.71 -13.34 7.43
CA SER A 175 -19.52 -14.75 7.07
C SER A 175 -20.22 -15.70 8.05
N ILE A 176 -20.16 -15.41 9.35
CA ILE A 176 -20.86 -16.18 10.39
C ILE A 176 -22.38 -16.12 10.17
N TYR A 177 -22.92 -14.92 9.91
CA TYR A 177 -24.35 -14.72 9.61
C TYR A 177 -24.75 -15.42 8.30
N ALA A 178 -23.93 -15.29 7.25
CA ALA A 178 -24.24 -15.86 5.95
C ALA A 178 -24.28 -17.38 5.99
N GLY A 179 -23.30 -18.02 6.65
CA GLY A 179 -23.33 -19.46 6.89
C GLY A 179 -24.55 -19.89 7.70
N ALA A 180 -24.98 -19.10 8.68
CA ALA A 180 -26.09 -19.45 9.56
C ALA A 180 -27.48 -19.29 8.89
N PHE A 181 -27.69 -18.19 8.17
CA PHE A 181 -29.03 -17.75 7.75
C PHE A 181 -29.16 -17.34 6.27
N ALA A 182 -28.08 -16.93 5.59
CA ALA A 182 -28.17 -16.52 4.19
C ALA A 182 -27.92 -17.67 3.19
N ASN A 183 -27.19 -18.69 3.61
CA ASN A 183 -26.86 -19.87 2.83
C ASN A 183 -27.69 -21.08 3.29
N TYR A 184 -28.58 -21.59 2.45
CA TYR A 184 -29.44 -22.73 2.78
C TYR A 184 -28.67 -24.02 3.18
N PRO A 185 -27.61 -24.45 2.45
CA PRO A 185 -26.78 -25.59 2.86
C PRO A 185 -26.22 -25.45 4.29
N GLY A 186 -25.86 -24.23 4.68
CA GLY A 186 -25.41 -23.90 6.03
C GLY A 186 -23.92 -24.13 6.26
N PRO A 187 -23.42 -23.91 7.48
CA PRO A 187 -21.98 -23.82 7.73
C PRO A 187 -21.25 -25.17 7.71
N THR A 188 -21.99 -26.28 7.82
CA THR A 188 -21.43 -27.65 7.80
C THR A 188 -21.36 -28.26 6.39
N ASP A 189 -21.95 -27.59 5.39
CA ASP A 189 -21.77 -27.97 3.99
C ASP A 189 -20.33 -27.74 3.55
N ALA A 190 -19.77 -28.65 2.76
CA ALA A 190 -18.36 -28.60 2.38
C ALA A 190 -18.00 -27.39 1.52
N ASP A 191 -18.90 -26.96 0.63
CA ASP A 191 -18.66 -25.80 -0.24
C ASP A 191 -18.82 -24.50 0.55
N THR A 192 -19.78 -24.44 1.46
CA THR A 192 -19.97 -23.30 2.35
C THR A 192 -18.82 -23.16 3.34
N ALA A 193 -18.38 -24.26 3.94
CA ALA A 193 -17.20 -24.31 4.80
C ALA A 193 -15.93 -23.86 4.06
N SER A 194 -15.75 -24.33 2.83
CA SER A 194 -14.59 -23.95 2.01
C SER A 194 -14.66 -22.49 1.56
N CYS A 195 -15.84 -21.98 1.21
CA CYS A 195 -16.01 -20.63 0.68
C CYS A 195 -15.96 -19.55 1.79
N LEU A 196 -16.73 -19.71 2.86
CA LEU A 196 -16.91 -18.67 3.87
C LEU A 196 -15.89 -18.74 5.00
N PHE A 197 -15.34 -19.93 5.26
CA PHE A 197 -14.43 -20.19 6.37
C PHE A 197 -13.08 -20.77 5.92
N SER A 198 -12.86 -21.04 4.63
CA SER A 198 -11.61 -21.67 4.16
C SER A 198 -11.32 -23.04 4.82
N ILE A 199 -12.37 -23.81 5.14
CA ILE A 199 -12.27 -25.15 5.75
C ILE A 199 -12.88 -26.18 4.81
N GLY A 200 -12.12 -27.20 4.43
CA GLY A 200 -12.64 -28.31 3.64
C GLY A 200 -11.55 -29.04 2.84
N PRO A 201 -11.87 -30.19 2.24
CA PRO A 201 -10.96 -30.86 1.32
C PRO A 201 -10.77 -29.97 0.10
N GLY A 202 -9.56 -29.43 -0.07
CA GLY A 202 -9.21 -28.58 -1.21
C GLY A 202 -9.67 -29.21 -2.52
N ASN A 203 -10.33 -28.40 -3.36
CA ASN A 203 -10.88 -28.85 -4.64
C ASN A 203 -9.74 -29.21 -5.61
N ASN A 204 -9.24 -30.45 -5.50
CA ASN A 204 -8.36 -31.07 -6.48
C ASN A 204 -9.19 -31.38 -7.73
N ASN A 205 -9.37 -30.39 -8.59
CA ASN A 205 -9.71 -30.63 -9.99
C ASN A 205 -8.47 -31.14 -10.74
N SER A 206 -8.02 -32.34 -10.39
CA SER A 206 -7.22 -33.19 -11.26
C SER A 206 -7.54 -34.66 -10.97
N ASN A 207 -7.72 -35.42 -12.03
CA ASN A 207 -7.87 -36.88 -12.06
C ASN A 207 -9.19 -37.48 -11.57
N ARG A 208 -10.18 -37.52 -12.47
CA ARG A 208 -11.10 -38.67 -12.57
C ARG A 208 -11.27 -39.12 -14.02
N ARG A 209 -10.42 -40.08 -14.44
CA ARG A 209 -10.84 -41.21 -15.29
C ARG A 209 -9.73 -42.25 -15.38
N SER A 210 -9.67 -43.13 -14.39
CA SER A 210 -9.07 -44.46 -14.55
C SER A 210 -10.19 -45.48 -14.53
N ASN A 211 -10.34 -46.18 -15.65
CA ASN A 211 -10.68 -47.61 -15.77
C ASN A 211 -11.33 -47.85 -17.13
N ARG A 212 -10.51 -48.19 -18.13
CA ARG A 212 -10.82 -48.98 -19.35
C ARG A 212 -9.58 -49.01 -20.28
N ILE A 213 -8.46 -49.58 -19.83
CA ILE A 213 -7.18 -49.60 -20.57
C ILE A 213 -6.94 -50.90 -21.38
N GLY A 214 -7.82 -51.90 -21.32
CA GLY A 214 -7.56 -53.20 -21.97
C GLY A 214 -7.74 -53.28 -23.50
N LEU A 215 -8.45 -52.34 -24.15
CA LEU A 215 -8.92 -52.55 -25.54
C LEU A 215 -8.58 -51.42 -26.54
N ILE A 216 -7.92 -50.34 -26.10
CA ILE A 216 -7.67 -49.13 -26.91
C ILE A 216 -6.26 -49.12 -27.57
N LEU A 217 -5.33 -49.95 -27.10
CA LEU A 217 -3.93 -49.93 -27.55
C LEU A 217 -3.69 -50.34 -29.01
N GLY A 218 -4.61 -51.06 -29.65
CA GLY A 218 -4.46 -51.47 -31.05
C GLY A 218 -4.85 -50.39 -32.08
N VAL A 219 -5.77 -49.49 -31.75
CA VAL A 219 -6.33 -48.51 -32.71
C VAL A 219 -5.57 -47.17 -32.70
N LEU A 220 -4.90 -46.84 -31.58
CA LEU A 220 -4.19 -45.56 -31.42
C LEU A 220 -2.92 -45.42 -32.27
N VAL A 221 -2.23 -46.52 -32.58
CA VAL A 221 -0.98 -46.46 -33.36
C VAL A 221 -1.26 -46.13 -34.83
N GLY A 222 -2.35 -46.66 -35.40
CA GLY A 222 -2.74 -46.38 -36.79
C GLY A 222 -3.27 -44.97 -37.01
N VAL A 223 -4.09 -44.46 -36.08
CA VAL A 223 -4.67 -43.10 -36.18
C VAL A 223 -3.63 -42.02 -35.88
N GLY A 224 -2.65 -42.29 -35.00
CA GLY A 224 -1.59 -41.35 -34.66
C GLY A 224 -0.68 -40.99 -35.84
N VAL A 225 -0.31 -41.98 -36.66
CA VAL A 225 0.54 -41.76 -37.84
C VAL A 225 -0.23 -40.98 -38.93
N GLY A 226 -1.51 -41.31 -39.15
CA GLY A 226 -2.35 -40.58 -40.10
C GLY A 226 -2.55 -39.11 -39.73
N LEU A 227 -2.80 -38.82 -38.45
CA LEU A 227 -2.98 -37.44 -37.97
C LEU A 227 -1.67 -36.63 -38.01
N ALA A 228 -0.51 -37.24 -37.75
CA ALA A 228 0.77 -36.54 -37.85
C ALA A 228 1.10 -36.10 -39.29
N VAL A 229 0.77 -36.92 -40.29
CA VAL A 229 0.94 -36.57 -41.71
C VAL A 229 -0.03 -35.47 -42.13
N LEU A 230 -1.27 -35.49 -41.65
CA LEU A 230 -2.26 -34.45 -41.94
C LEU A 230 -1.93 -33.11 -41.25
N ILE A 231 -1.42 -33.15 -40.01
CA ILE A 231 -1.00 -31.95 -39.27
C ILE A 231 0.25 -31.34 -39.90
N SER A 232 1.24 -32.14 -40.29
CA SER A 232 2.44 -31.64 -40.97
C SER A 232 2.14 -31.08 -42.37
N GLY A 233 1.26 -31.73 -43.13
CA GLY A 233 0.77 -31.21 -44.42
C GLY A 233 -0.01 -29.90 -44.26
N SER A 234 -0.90 -29.83 -43.26
CA SER A 234 -1.69 -28.63 -42.95
C SER A 234 -0.81 -27.47 -42.46
N TRP A 235 0.23 -27.76 -41.67
CA TRP A 235 1.19 -26.76 -41.21
C TRP A 235 2.07 -26.22 -42.35
N PHE A 236 2.48 -27.08 -43.28
CA PHE A 236 3.23 -26.67 -44.46
C PHE A 236 2.38 -25.81 -45.43
N ALA A 237 1.12 -26.21 -45.64
CA ALA A 237 0.14 -25.41 -46.39
C ALA A 237 -0.14 -24.06 -45.71
N TYR A 238 -0.27 -24.04 -44.38
CA TYR A 238 -0.47 -22.83 -43.59
C TYR A 238 0.74 -21.87 -43.68
N ARG A 239 1.97 -22.40 -43.64
CA ARG A 239 3.19 -21.59 -43.86
C ARG A 239 3.25 -20.99 -45.26
N LYS A 240 2.86 -21.75 -46.29
CA LYS A 240 2.84 -21.25 -47.68
C LYS A 240 1.72 -20.20 -47.89
N TYR A 241 0.57 -20.38 -47.25
CA TYR A 241 -0.54 -19.43 -47.22
C TYR A 241 -0.17 -18.13 -46.48
N GLN A 242 0.47 -18.22 -45.31
CA GLN A 242 1.00 -17.07 -44.55
C GLN A 242 2.05 -16.28 -45.35
N ALA A 243 2.96 -16.95 -46.06
CA ALA A 243 3.94 -16.29 -46.93
C ALA A 243 3.28 -15.54 -48.10
N SER A 244 2.21 -16.08 -48.68
CA SER A 244 1.43 -15.41 -49.73
C SER A 244 0.60 -14.23 -49.20
N LYS A 245 0.13 -14.28 -47.94
CA LYS A 245 -0.64 -13.19 -47.31
C LYS A 245 0.25 -12.00 -46.92
N ARG A 246 1.53 -12.23 -46.59
CA ARG A 246 2.52 -11.17 -46.33
C ARG A 246 2.87 -10.34 -47.57
N LYS A 247 2.77 -10.90 -48.79
CA LYS A 247 2.92 -10.13 -50.04
C LYS A 247 1.66 -9.35 -50.43
N LYS A 248 0.45 -9.84 -50.11
CA LYS A 248 -0.84 -9.15 -50.40
C LYS A 248 -1.28 -8.13 -49.32
N GLY A 249 -0.74 -8.21 -48.10
CA GLY A 249 -1.03 -7.28 -47.01
C GLY A 249 -0.33 -5.92 -47.12
N ARG A 250 0.79 -5.85 -47.86
CA ARG A 250 1.56 -4.61 -48.08
C ARG A 250 0.85 -3.64 -49.05
N ASP A 251 -0.02 -4.17 -49.91
CA ASP A 251 -0.75 -3.37 -50.90
C ASP A 251 -2.18 -2.98 -50.44
N ARG A 252 -2.69 -3.57 -49.35
CA ARG A 252 -4.06 -3.31 -48.83
C ARG A 252 -4.13 -2.25 -47.72
N ILE A 253 -3.00 -1.93 -47.08
CA ILE A 253 -2.92 -0.90 -46.04
C ILE A 253 -2.94 0.52 -46.64
N ARG A 254 -2.57 0.68 -47.93
CA ARG A 254 -2.65 1.97 -48.63
C ARG A 254 -4.05 2.40 -49.08
N SER A 255 -5.07 1.54 -48.97
CA SER A 255 -6.40 1.80 -49.56
C SER A 255 -7.55 1.85 -48.56
N LEU A 256 -7.29 1.80 -47.25
CA LEU A 256 -8.32 1.83 -46.20
C LEU A 256 -8.26 3.06 -45.28
N GLU A 257 -7.41 4.04 -45.61
CA GLU A 257 -7.27 5.33 -44.91
C GLU A 257 -8.13 6.46 -45.50
N MET A 258 -9.25 6.14 -46.17
CA MET A 258 -10.18 7.16 -46.64
C MET A 258 -11.62 6.66 -46.48
N GLY A 259 -12.23 6.98 -45.33
CA GLY A 259 -13.67 6.74 -45.12
C GLY A 259 -14.14 6.70 -43.67
N SER A 260 -14.57 7.87 -43.18
CA SER A 260 -15.59 8.08 -42.14
C SER A 260 -15.13 8.35 -40.70
N LEU A 261 -15.32 9.63 -40.36
CA LEU A 261 -15.08 10.39 -39.14
C LEU A 261 -16.04 10.07 -37.97
N GLY A 262 -15.56 10.37 -36.75
CA GLY A 262 -16.42 10.63 -35.58
C GLY A 262 -15.71 10.62 -34.21
N GLY A 263 -14.78 11.55 -33.95
CA GLY A 263 -14.21 11.76 -32.61
C GLY A 263 -12.74 12.22 -32.60
N SER A 264 -12.49 13.47 -33.00
CA SER A 264 -11.14 14.06 -33.09
C SER A 264 -10.56 14.37 -31.70
N GLY A 265 -9.52 13.65 -31.30
CA GLY A 265 -8.69 13.99 -30.14
C GLY A 265 -7.78 12.86 -29.63
N LEU A 266 -8.19 11.59 -29.77
CA LEU A 266 -7.56 10.49 -29.02
C LEU A 266 -6.52 9.65 -29.80
N ARG A 267 -6.33 9.85 -31.10
CA ARG A 267 -5.46 8.97 -31.92
C ARG A 267 -4.03 9.44 -32.10
N SER A 268 -3.69 10.68 -31.74
CA SER A 268 -2.37 11.23 -32.02
C SER A 268 -1.25 10.72 -31.10
N ILE A 269 -1.56 10.18 -29.92
CA ILE A 269 -0.53 9.87 -28.91
C ILE A 269 0.01 8.43 -29.07
N SER A 270 -0.84 7.47 -29.46
CA SER A 270 -0.51 6.03 -29.47
C SER A 270 0.50 5.63 -30.56
N GLU A 271 0.61 6.37 -31.67
CA GLU A 271 1.62 6.09 -32.71
C GLU A 271 3.01 6.72 -32.45
N SER A 272 3.16 7.50 -31.37
CA SER A 272 4.35 8.34 -31.12
C SER A 272 5.34 7.80 -30.09
N THR A 273 4.97 6.80 -29.29
CA THR A 273 5.81 6.30 -28.19
C THR A 273 6.43 4.94 -28.52
N ASN A 274 7.77 4.88 -28.60
CA ASN A 274 8.57 3.63 -28.72
C ASN A 274 8.55 2.79 -27.42
N LEU A 275 7.43 2.75 -26.72
CA LEU A 275 7.33 2.12 -25.40
C LEU A 275 7.20 0.59 -25.55
N ILE A 276 8.08 -0.16 -24.89
CA ILE A 276 8.10 -1.62 -24.99
C ILE A 276 7.13 -2.21 -23.96
N HIS A 277 6.22 -3.06 -24.42
CA HIS A 277 5.41 -3.90 -23.55
C HIS A 277 6.16 -5.20 -23.25
N PHE A 278 6.75 -5.30 -22.06
CA PHE A 278 7.48 -6.48 -21.61
C PHE A 278 6.52 -7.56 -21.11
N SER A 279 6.84 -8.82 -21.39
CA SER A 279 6.18 -9.95 -20.76
C SER A 279 6.65 -10.13 -19.32
N PHE A 280 5.80 -10.70 -18.47
CA PHE A 280 6.17 -10.97 -17.08
C PHE A 280 7.37 -11.93 -16.96
N ASP A 281 7.50 -12.89 -17.87
CA ASP A 281 8.60 -13.84 -17.88
C ASP A 281 9.94 -13.17 -18.19
N GLU A 282 9.98 -12.23 -19.15
CA GLU A 282 11.19 -11.42 -19.42
C GLU A 282 11.60 -10.59 -18.20
N ILE A 283 10.63 -9.98 -17.51
CA ILE A 283 10.88 -9.20 -16.29
C ILE A 283 11.38 -10.09 -15.15
N LYS A 284 10.79 -11.28 -15.03
CA LYS A 284 11.19 -12.28 -14.03
C LYS A 284 12.61 -12.77 -14.30
N GLU A 285 12.97 -13.04 -15.55
CA GLU A 285 14.33 -13.41 -15.93
C GLU A 285 15.32 -12.28 -15.64
N ALA A 286 15.01 -11.06 -16.09
CA ALA A 286 15.85 -9.88 -15.90
C ALA A 286 16.18 -9.58 -14.44
N THR A 287 15.24 -9.89 -13.53
CA THR A 287 15.37 -9.66 -12.08
C THR A 287 15.84 -10.89 -11.30
N LYS A 288 16.16 -12.00 -11.97
CA LYS A 288 16.47 -13.29 -11.33
C LYS A 288 15.36 -13.74 -10.37
N SER A 289 14.13 -13.78 -10.88
CA SER A 289 12.90 -14.07 -10.13
C SER A 289 12.65 -13.12 -8.96
N PHE A 290 12.81 -11.80 -9.18
CA PHE A 290 12.65 -10.78 -8.16
C PHE A 290 13.49 -11.06 -6.90
N SER A 291 14.75 -11.49 -7.11
CA SER A 291 15.68 -11.80 -6.02
C SER A 291 15.80 -10.62 -5.06
N ARG A 292 15.75 -10.90 -3.75
CA ARG A 292 15.91 -9.87 -2.70
C ARG A 292 17.24 -9.13 -2.80
N HIS A 293 18.28 -9.79 -3.31
CA HIS A 293 19.61 -9.19 -3.54
C HIS A 293 19.61 -8.11 -4.63
N ASN A 294 18.59 -8.09 -5.49
CA ASN A 294 18.46 -7.09 -6.55
C ASN A 294 17.59 -5.90 -6.13
N ILE A 295 17.06 -5.87 -4.90
CA ILE A 295 16.26 -4.74 -4.43
C ILE A 295 17.18 -3.53 -4.21
N ILE A 296 16.87 -2.44 -4.90
CA ILE A 296 17.58 -1.16 -4.80
C ILE A 296 16.71 -0.06 -4.18
N GLY A 297 15.42 -0.32 -3.97
CA GLY A 297 14.52 0.59 -3.29
C GLY A 297 13.26 -0.10 -2.80
N THR A 298 12.78 0.30 -1.63
CA THR A 298 11.54 -0.20 -1.03
C THR A 298 10.68 0.97 -0.59
N GLY A 299 9.39 0.97 -0.94
CA GLY A 299 8.47 2.01 -0.53
C GLY A 299 7.02 1.53 -0.41
N GLY A 300 6.13 2.45 -0.04
CA GLY A 300 4.69 2.19 0.10
C GLY A 300 4.04 1.77 -1.23
N TYR A 301 4.53 2.31 -2.35
CA TYR A 301 4.00 2.01 -3.68
C TYR A 301 4.51 0.70 -4.30
N GLY A 302 5.62 0.14 -3.80
CA GLY A 302 6.27 -0.98 -4.45
C GLY A 302 7.71 -1.20 -4.06
N ASN A 303 8.33 -2.18 -4.71
CA ASN A 303 9.78 -2.43 -4.63
C ASN A 303 10.41 -2.13 -5.99
N VAL A 304 11.63 -1.59 -5.98
CA VAL A 304 12.44 -1.33 -7.16
C VAL A 304 13.56 -2.36 -7.21
N TYR A 305 13.66 -3.08 -8.33
CA TYR A 305 14.68 -4.09 -8.56
C TYR A 305 15.66 -3.61 -9.63
N LYS A 306 16.94 -3.86 -9.41
CA LYS A 306 17.96 -3.86 -10.45
C LYS A 306 17.80 -5.11 -11.32
N GLY A 307 17.94 -4.95 -12.63
CA GLY A 307 17.90 -6.08 -13.56
C GLY A 307 18.72 -5.83 -14.82
N TYR A 308 18.83 -6.89 -15.63
CA TYR A 308 19.50 -6.86 -16.92
C TYR A 308 18.53 -7.38 -17.98
N LEU A 309 18.26 -6.57 -19.01
CA LEU A 309 17.48 -7.01 -20.17
C LEU A 309 18.32 -7.96 -21.05
N SER A 310 17.68 -8.65 -22.00
CA SER A 310 18.31 -9.62 -22.89
C SER A 310 19.40 -9.03 -23.80
N ASP A 311 19.34 -7.72 -24.06
CA ASP A 311 20.36 -6.96 -24.79
C ASP A 311 21.56 -6.54 -23.90
N GLY A 312 21.54 -6.91 -22.61
CA GLY A 312 22.56 -6.54 -21.62
C GLY A 312 22.34 -5.17 -20.98
N SER A 313 21.28 -4.44 -21.34
CA SER A 313 20.96 -3.14 -20.74
C SER A 313 20.64 -3.28 -19.26
N GLU A 314 21.29 -2.47 -18.43
CA GLU A 314 21.03 -2.39 -16.99
C GLU A 314 19.83 -1.47 -16.72
N VAL A 315 18.84 -1.98 -16.00
CA VAL A 315 17.54 -1.32 -15.80
C VAL A 315 17.08 -1.33 -14.35
N ALA A 316 16.22 -0.38 -14.01
CA ALA A 316 15.44 -0.35 -12.78
C ALA A 316 14.00 -0.76 -13.06
N LEU A 317 13.48 -1.71 -12.28
CA LEU A 317 12.14 -2.28 -12.44
C LEU A 317 11.32 -2.02 -11.19
N LYS A 318 10.37 -1.07 -11.29
CA LYS A 318 9.47 -0.73 -10.19
C LYS A 318 8.24 -1.62 -10.25
N ARG A 319 8.15 -2.58 -9.32
CA ARG A 319 7.01 -3.50 -9.16
C ARG A 319 6.04 -2.93 -8.12
N PHE A 320 4.82 -2.62 -8.57
CA PHE A 320 3.78 -2.04 -7.71
C PHE A 320 3.12 -3.09 -6.80
N LYS A 321 2.68 -2.67 -5.62
CA LYS A 321 1.92 -3.50 -4.66
C LYS A 321 0.41 -3.37 -4.90
N ASN A 322 -0.39 -4.33 -4.43
CA ASN A 322 -1.86 -4.27 -4.36
C ASN A 322 -2.56 -3.86 -5.66
N CYS A 323 -2.13 -4.43 -6.80
CA CYS A 323 -2.69 -4.10 -8.11
C CYS A 323 -3.96 -4.93 -8.39
N SER A 324 -4.93 -4.32 -9.09
CA SER A 324 -6.13 -5.01 -9.61
C SER A 324 -6.35 -4.67 -11.09
N ALA A 325 -6.81 -5.62 -11.89
CA ALA A 325 -6.97 -5.42 -13.34
C ALA A 325 -7.90 -4.25 -13.72
N ALA A 326 -8.82 -3.87 -12.82
CA ALA A 326 -9.76 -2.76 -13.02
C ALA A 326 -9.07 -1.39 -13.26
N GLY A 327 -7.82 -1.23 -12.80
CA GLY A 327 -7.05 0.01 -12.99
C GLY A 327 -6.10 0.01 -14.19
N ASP A 328 -6.07 -1.04 -15.02
CA ASP A 328 -5.01 -1.21 -16.04
C ASP A 328 -5.12 -0.20 -17.18
N ALA A 329 -6.35 0.16 -17.57
CA ALA A 329 -6.57 1.18 -18.58
C ALA A 329 -6.01 2.53 -18.13
N ASN A 330 -6.28 2.92 -16.87
CA ASN A 330 -5.77 4.17 -16.30
C ASN A 330 -4.25 4.13 -16.16
N PHE A 331 -3.69 3.02 -15.64
CA PHE A 331 -2.25 2.85 -15.49
C PHE A 331 -1.53 2.89 -16.84
N THR A 332 -2.02 2.16 -17.84
CA THR A 332 -1.43 2.12 -19.19
C THR A 332 -1.49 3.50 -19.83
N HIS A 333 -2.63 4.19 -19.71
CA HIS A 333 -2.76 5.55 -20.22
C HIS A 333 -1.79 6.53 -19.53
N GLU A 334 -1.71 6.51 -18.19
CA GLU A 334 -0.76 7.34 -17.44
C GLU A 334 0.69 7.05 -17.85
N VAL A 335 1.05 5.77 -17.98
CA VAL A 335 2.38 5.31 -18.42
C VAL A 335 2.69 5.75 -19.86
N GLU A 336 1.75 5.64 -20.80
CA GLU A 336 1.92 6.09 -22.19
C GLU A 336 2.15 7.60 -22.27
N VAL A 337 1.43 8.38 -21.48
CA VAL A 337 1.64 9.83 -21.45
C VAL A 337 3.00 10.17 -20.82
N ILE A 338 3.38 9.53 -19.72
CA ILE A 338 4.72 9.69 -19.13
C ILE A 338 5.82 9.26 -20.13
N ALA A 339 5.57 8.24 -20.96
CA ALA A 339 6.49 7.79 -22.00
C ALA A 339 6.71 8.81 -23.12
N SER A 340 5.69 9.65 -23.39
CA SER A 340 5.74 10.69 -24.42
C SER A 340 6.67 11.86 -24.02
N VAL A 341 6.90 12.02 -22.72
CA VAL A 341 7.71 13.09 -22.13
C VAL A 341 9.17 12.67 -22.16
N ARG A 342 10.01 13.43 -22.88
CA ARG A 342 11.45 13.14 -22.99
C ARG A 342 12.26 14.39 -22.73
N HIS A 343 13.01 14.36 -21.65
CA HIS A 343 13.87 15.47 -21.27
C HIS A 343 15.14 14.97 -20.58
N VAL A 344 16.25 15.68 -20.75
CA VAL A 344 17.57 15.29 -20.22
C VAL A 344 17.61 15.21 -18.69
N ASN A 345 16.67 15.85 -18.00
CA ASN A 345 16.54 15.83 -16.54
C ASN A 345 15.34 15.03 -16.01
N LEU A 346 14.74 14.18 -16.84
CA LEU A 346 13.70 13.24 -16.41
C LEU A 346 14.18 11.81 -16.65
N VAL A 347 13.78 10.88 -15.79
CA VAL A 347 14.08 9.46 -16.01
C VAL A 347 13.32 8.96 -17.24
N ALA A 348 14.05 8.44 -18.21
CA ALA A 348 13.47 7.87 -19.42
C ALA A 348 12.79 6.52 -19.11
N LEU A 349 11.52 6.44 -19.45
CA LEU A 349 10.75 5.20 -19.39
C LEU A 349 11.07 4.35 -20.63
N ARG A 350 11.50 3.09 -20.41
CA ARG A 350 11.73 2.13 -21.51
C ARG A 350 10.50 1.33 -21.86
N GLY A 351 9.73 0.97 -20.84
CA GLY A 351 8.60 0.07 -21.03
C GLY A 351 7.82 -0.20 -19.76
N TYR A 352 6.84 -1.07 -19.89
CA TYR A 352 5.99 -1.50 -18.80
C TYR A 352 5.54 -2.94 -19.00
N CYS A 353 5.02 -3.54 -17.95
CA CYS A 353 4.42 -4.87 -17.96
C CYS A 353 3.14 -4.82 -17.12
N THR A 354 2.02 -5.23 -17.71
CA THR A 354 0.80 -5.60 -17.00
C THR A 354 0.53 -7.08 -17.23
N ALA A 355 0.38 -7.85 -16.15
CA ALA A 355 0.16 -9.30 -16.25
C ALA A 355 -0.62 -9.84 -15.05
N THR A 356 -1.49 -10.81 -15.28
CA THR A 356 -2.09 -11.61 -14.21
C THR A 356 -1.52 -13.00 -14.25
N THR A 357 -0.87 -13.42 -13.18
CA THR A 357 -0.31 -14.78 -13.06
C THR A 357 -1.02 -15.53 -11.94
N ALA A 358 -1.11 -16.85 -12.06
CA ALA A 358 -1.78 -17.68 -11.07
C ALA A 358 -1.10 -17.66 -9.69
N LEU A 359 0.22 -17.47 -9.65
CA LEU A 359 1.02 -17.54 -8.42
C LEU A 359 1.32 -16.15 -7.81
N GLU A 360 1.55 -15.14 -8.64
CA GLU A 360 1.92 -13.80 -8.18
C GLU A 360 0.72 -12.84 -8.19
N GLY A 361 -0.45 -13.29 -8.66
CA GLY A 361 -1.61 -12.43 -8.85
C GLY A 361 -1.39 -11.40 -9.95
N HIS A 362 -2.05 -10.26 -9.82
CA HIS A 362 -2.02 -9.18 -10.80
C HIS A 362 -0.81 -8.25 -10.58
N GLN A 363 -0.10 -7.94 -11.66
CA GLN A 363 1.22 -7.34 -11.67
C GLN A 363 1.23 -6.11 -12.56
N ARG A 364 1.79 -5.01 -12.03
CA ARG A 364 2.15 -3.81 -12.78
C ARG A 364 3.61 -3.48 -12.51
N ILE A 365 4.37 -3.29 -13.58
CA ILE A 365 5.80 -3.06 -13.49
C ILE A 365 6.19 -1.98 -14.50
N ILE A 366 6.96 -1.00 -14.05
CA ILE A 366 7.58 0.03 -14.89
C ILE A 366 9.06 -0.29 -15.04
N VAL A 367 9.59 -0.16 -16.27
CA VAL A 367 10.99 -0.41 -16.61
C VAL A 367 11.64 0.90 -17.07
N CYS A 368 12.68 1.32 -16.37
CA CYS A 368 13.45 2.54 -16.65
C CYS A 368 14.95 2.24 -16.74
N ASP A 369 15.71 3.19 -17.27
CA ASP A 369 17.16 3.19 -17.13
C ASP A 369 17.59 3.18 -15.66
N LEU A 370 18.63 2.41 -15.32
CA LEU A 370 19.22 2.44 -13.98
C LEU A 370 20.12 3.68 -13.81
N MET A 371 19.88 4.44 -12.75
CA MET A 371 20.72 5.59 -12.37
C MET A 371 21.86 5.11 -11.46
N LYS A 372 23.10 5.16 -11.96
CA LYS A 372 24.26 4.51 -11.32
C LYS A 372 24.64 5.09 -9.96
N ASN A 373 24.38 6.38 -9.74
CA ASN A 373 24.71 7.06 -8.49
C ASN A 373 23.53 7.08 -7.51
N GLY A 374 22.44 6.35 -7.74
CA GLY A 374 21.33 6.27 -6.78
C GLY A 374 20.55 7.57 -6.64
N SER A 375 19.93 7.77 -5.47
CA SER A 375 19.09 8.94 -5.19
C SER A 375 19.86 10.06 -4.47
N LEU A 376 19.44 11.32 -4.64
CA LEU A 376 19.99 12.45 -3.91
C LEU A 376 19.87 12.25 -2.39
N TYR A 377 18.79 11.63 -1.93
CA TYR A 377 18.59 11.29 -0.52
C TYR A 377 19.76 10.46 0.04
N ASP A 378 20.25 9.47 -0.71
CA ASP A 378 21.35 8.60 -0.27
C ASP A 378 22.67 9.38 -0.13
N HIS A 379 22.88 10.42 -0.95
CA HIS A 379 24.07 11.27 -0.87
C HIS A 379 24.01 12.32 0.24
N LEU A 380 22.80 12.78 0.61
CA LEU A 380 22.63 13.77 1.67
C LEU A 380 22.51 13.13 3.06
N PHE A 381 21.83 12.00 3.16
CA PHE A 381 21.43 11.40 4.45
C PHE A 381 21.78 9.93 4.60
N GLY A 382 22.28 9.28 3.55
CA GLY A 382 22.71 7.90 3.58
C GLY A 382 24.12 7.73 4.16
N SER A 383 24.60 6.50 4.17
CA SER A 383 25.93 6.12 4.68
C SER A 383 27.08 6.42 3.70
N MET A 384 26.90 7.37 2.78
CA MET A 384 27.92 7.71 1.78
C MET A 384 29.04 8.52 2.46
N GLU A 385 30.28 8.04 2.38
CA GLU A 385 31.42 8.64 3.10
C GLU A 385 31.79 10.06 2.62
N LYS A 386 31.38 10.45 1.40
CA LYS A 386 31.77 11.72 0.79
C LYS A 386 30.56 12.62 0.55
N LYS A 387 30.53 13.76 1.25
CA LYS A 387 29.56 14.84 1.00
C LYS A 387 29.67 15.36 -0.43
N LEU A 388 28.53 15.68 -1.03
CA LEU A 388 28.50 16.38 -2.32
C LEU A 388 29.08 17.80 -2.17
N GLY A 389 30.01 18.16 -3.04
CA GLY A 389 30.52 19.53 -3.10
C GLY A 389 29.55 20.49 -3.79
N TRP A 390 29.72 21.79 -3.55
CA TRP A 390 28.85 22.84 -4.09
C TRP A 390 28.63 22.76 -5.62
N PRO A 391 29.65 22.53 -6.48
CA PRO A 391 29.41 22.48 -7.94
C PRO A 391 28.46 21.36 -8.37
N ILE A 392 28.47 20.23 -7.66
CA ILE A 392 27.56 19.11 -7.95
C ILE A 392 26.15 19.44 -7.44
N ARG A 393 26.04 20.03 -6.25
CA ARG A 393 24.76 20.49 -5.72
C ARG A 393 24.10 21.50 -6.66
N GLN A 394 24.83 22.52 -7.08
CA GLN A 394 24.35 23.52 -8.03
C GLN A 394 23.82 22.88 -9.32
N LYS A 395 24.56 21.91 -9.86
CA LYS A 395 24.18 21.14 -11.04
C LYS A 395 22.88 20.36 -10.84
N ILE A 396 22.72 19.71 -9.68
CA ILE A 396 21.52 18.95 -9.31
C ILE A 396 20.31 19.87 -9.16
N ALA A 397 20.47 21.02 -8.50
CA ALA A 397 19.41 22.02 -8.34
C ALA A 397 18.91 22.49 -9.72
N LEU A 398 19.84 22.89 -10.60
CA LEU A 398 19.50 23.38 -11.93
C LEU A 398 18.87 22.29 -12.80
N GLY A 399 19.42 21.07 -12.79
CA GLY A 399 18.86 19.95 -13.55
C GLY A 399 17.44 19.61 -13.10
N THR A 400 17.21 19.55 -11.79
CA THR A 400 15.87 19.33 -11.23
C THR A 400 14.90 20.43 -11.64
N ALA A 401 15.33 21.70 -11.56
CA ALA A 401 14.50 22.83 -11.95
C ALA A 401 14.10 22.79 -13.44
N ARG A 402 15.05 22.47 -14.33
CA ARG A 402 14.79 22.30 -15.77
C ARG A 402 13.83 21.14 -16.06
N GLY A 403 13.98 20.02 -15.35
CA GLY A 403 13.06 18.88 -15.47
C GLY A 403 11.63 19.26 -15.13
N LEU A 404 11.43 19.98 -14.03
CA LEU A 404 10.11 20.46 -13.60
C LEU A 404 9.54 21.54 -14.53
N ALA A 405 10.36 22.50 -14.96
CA ALA A 405 9.96 23.51 -15.94
C ALA A 405 9.44 22.86 -17.23
N TYR A 406 10.12 21.81 -17.71
CA TYR A 406 9.66 21.04 -18.86
C TYR A 406 8.31 20.34 -18.61
N LEU A 407 8.08 19.77 -17.43
CA LEU A 407 6.79 19.14 -17.10
C LEU A 407 5.64 20.15 -17.06
N HIS A 408 5.88 21.33 -16.51
CA HIS A 408 4.86 22.38 -16.35
C HIS A 408 4.55 23.11 -17.65
N TYR A 409 5.57 23.47 -18.44
CA TYR A 409 5.43 24.36 -19.59
C TYR A 409 5.88 23.76 -20.92
N GLY A 410 6.70 22.71 -20.90
CA GLY A 410 7.22 22.04 -22.10
C GLY A 410 6.40 20.83 -22.56
N ALA A 411 5.64 20.22 -21.66
CA ALA A 411 4.76 19.08 -21.94
C ALA A 411 3.31 19.57 -22.15
N GLN A 412 2.61 18.97 -23.12
CA GLN A 412 1.21 19.26 -23.39
C GLN A 412 0.37 17.97 -23.33
N PRO A 413 -0.61 17.86 -22.42
CA PRO A 413 -0.96 18.83 -21.37
C PRO A 413 0.11 18.94 -20.27
N ALA A 414 0.10 20.04 -19.52
CA ALA A 414 0.99 20.25 -18.38
C ALA A 414 0.88 19.13 -17.35
N ILE A 415 2.00 18.73 -16.76
CA ILE A 415 2.13 17.60 -15.87
C ILE A 415 2.60 18.08 -14.50
N ILE A 416 1.80 17.83 -13.46
CA ILE A 416 2.18 18.07 -12.06
C ILE A 416 2.70 16.77 -11.47
N HIS A 417 3.94 16.77 -10.99
CA HIS A 417 4.64 15.58 -10.49
C HIS A 417 4.10 15.09 -9.14
N ARG A 418 3.82 16.01 -8.21
CA ARG A 418 3.16 15.82 -6.91
C ARG A 418 3.95 15.08 -5.82
N ASP A 419 5.04 14.39 -6.16
CA ASP A 419 5.94 13.74 -5.19
C ASP A 419 7.41 14.11 -5.39
N ILE A 420 7.70 15.41 -5.52
CA ILE A 420 9.08 15.90 -5.57
C ILE A 420 9.71 15.85 -4.18
N LYS A 421 10.83 15.14 -4.07
CA LYS A 421 11.62 14.94 -2.85
C LYS A 421 13.00 14.40 -3.19
N ALA A 422 13.97 14.48 -2.28
CA ALA A 422 15.33 14.02 -2.53
C ALA A 422 15.43 12.54 -2.96
N SER A 423 14.54 11.66 -2.50
CA SER A 423 14.56 10.24 -2.90
C SER A 423 14.05 9.98 -4.33
N ASN A 424 13.35 10.95 -4.91
CA ASN A 424 12.86 10.90 -6.29
C ASN A 424 13.73 11.72 -7.27
N ILE A 425 14.83 12.33 -6.79
CA ILE A 425 15.86 12.93 -7.65
C ILE A 425 17.00 11.93 -7.77
N LEU A 426 17.10 11.25 -8.90
CA LEU A 426 18.14 10.26 -9.16
C LEU A 426 19.34 10.87 -9.89
N LEU A 427 20.51 10.27 -9.72
CA LEU A 427 21.77 10.77 -10.27
C LEU A 427 22.35 9.77 -11.26
N ASP A 428 22.57 10.22 -12.50
CA ASP A 428 23.27 9.42 -13.50
C ASP A 428 24.77 9.33 -13.23
N ASP A 429 25.52 8.64 -14.09
CA ASP A 429 26.96 8.43 -13.97
C ASP A 429 27.80 9.71 -13.90
N LYS A 430 27.26 10.83 -14.38
CA LYS A 430 27.89 12.16 -14.39
C LYS A 430 27.31 13.11 -13.34
N PHE A 431 26.54 12.56 -12.39
CA PHE A 431 25.83 13.32 -11.37
C PHE A 431 24.85 14.35 -11.97
N GLU A 432 24.28 14.09 -13.15
CA GLU A 432 23.14 14.87 -13.65
C GLU A 432 21.87 14.42 -12.93
N ALA A 433 21.05 15.39 -12.51
CA ALA A 433 19.76 15.11 -11.89
C ALA A 433 18.74 14.60 -12.91
N LYS A 434 18.04 13.53 -12.52
CA LYS A 434 16.89 12.94 -13.23
C LYS A 434 15.71 12.84 -12.26
N VAL A 435 14.65 13.60 -12.51
CA VAL A 435 13.40 13.47 -11.75
C VAL A 435 12.75 12.13 -12.10
N ALA A 436 12.38 11.37 -11.07
CA ALA A 436 11.83 10.03 -11.17
C ALA A 436 10.51 9.90 -10.40
N ASP A 437 9.82 8.78 -10.62
CA ASP A 437 8.61 8.37 -9.89
C ASP A 437 7.36 9.24 -10.11
N PHE A 438 6.86 9.19 -11.35
CA PHE A 438 5.59 9.78 -11.77
C PHE A 438 4.34 9.04 -11.27
N GLY A 439 4.46 8.15 -10.27
CA GLY A 439 3.34 7.30 -9.81
C GLY A 439 2.16 8.05 -9.19
N LEU A 440 2.33 9.35 -8.91
CA LEU A 440 1.27 10.25 -8.41
C LEU A 440 0.93 11.39 -9.37
N ALA A 441 1.58 11.45 -10.53
CA ALA A 441 1.50 12.58 -11.44
C ALA A 441 0.07 12.81 -11.92
N LYS A 442 -0.27 14.08 -12.18
CA LYS A 442 -1.58 14.47 -12.71
C LYS A 442 -1.44 15.47 -13.85
N PHE A 443 -2.35 15.35 -14.80
CA PHE A 443 -2.45 16.21 -15.97
C PHE A 443 -3.40 17.36 -15.67
N THR A 444 -2.99 18.58 -16.02
CA THR A 444 -3.83 19.77 -15.91
C THR A 444 -4.45 20.06 -17.28
N PRO A 445 -5.79 19.95 -17.43
CA PRO A 445 -6.46 20.37 -18.66
C PRO A 445 -6.26 21.87 -18.91
N GLU A 446 -6.18 22.25 -20.18
CA GLU A 446 -6.04 23.66 -20.58
C GLU A 446 -7.17 24.52 -19.99
N GLY A 447 -6.80 25.66 -19.40
CA GLY A 447 -7.76 26.64 -18.84
C GLY A 447 -8.20 26.41 -17.39
N MET A 448 -7.72 25.35 -16.71
CA MET A 448 -7.97 25.16 -15.27
C MET A 448 -6.91 25.85 -14.40
N THR A 449 -7.35 26.53 -13.33
CA THR A 449 -6.43 27.18 -12.36
C THR A 449 -5.89 26.22 -11.31
N HIS A 450 -6.63 25.15 -11.01
CA HIS A 450 -6.24 24.10 -10.06
C HIS A 450 -6.97 22.79 -10.36
N LEU A 451 -6.40 21.68 -9.87
CA LEU A 451 -7.02 20.37 -9.85
C LEU A 451 -7.46 20.03 -8.42
N SER A 452 -8.76 19.90 -8.21
CA SER A 452 -9.30 19.38 -6.94
C SER A 452 -9.13 17.87 -6.88
N THR A 453 -8.23 17.39 -6.02
CA THR A 453 -7.93 15.95 -5.89
C THR A 453 -7.60 15.57 -4.45
N ARG A 454 -7.77 14.29 -4.11
CA ARG A 454 -7.38 13.76 -2.79
C ARG A 454 -5.92 14.11 -2.51
N VAL A 455 -5.58 14.50 -1.29
CA VAL A 455 -4.18 14.81 -0.93
C VAL A 455 -3.34 13.53 -0.98
N ALA A 456 -2.25 13.56 -1.73
CA ALA A 456 -1.19 12.55 -1.70
C ALA A 456 0.16 13.20 -1.97
N GLY A 457 1.22 12.63 -1.39
CA GLY A 457 2.58 13.17 -1.43
C GLY A 457 3.31 12.84 -0.12
N THR A 458 4.54 13.32 0.03
CA THR A 458 5.36 13.05 1.21
C THR A 458 5.31 14.21 2.20
N MET A 459 5.03 13.93 3.48
CA MET A 459 4.99 14.94 4.54
C MET A 459 6.31 15.74 4.59
N GLY A 460 6.21 17.06 4.79
CA GLY A 460 7.34 18.00 4.70
C GLY A 460 7.56 18.58 3.30
N TYR A 461 7.07 17.92 2.24
CA TYR A 461 7.18 18.41 0.84
C TYR A 461 5.82 18.86 0.26
N VAL A 462 4.70 18.48 0.88
CA VAL A 462 3.36 18.84 0.41
C VAL A 462 3.07 20.31 0.70
N ALA A 463 2.66 21.04 -0.33
CA ALA A 463 2.33 22.46 -0.23
C ALA A 463 1.09 22.70 0.67
N PRO A 464 1.05 23.79 1.47
CA PRO A 464 -0.03 24.05 2.43
C PRO A 464 -1.43 24.11 1.81
N GLU A 465 -1.60 24.82 0.69
CA GLU A 465 -2.90 24.93 0.01
C GLU A 465 -3.39 23.59 -0.52
N TYR A 466 -2.46 22.72 -0.91
CA TYR A 466 -2.80 21.39 -1.37
C TYR A 466 -3.18 20.49 -0.20
N ALA A 467 -2.46 20.56 0.93
CA ALA A 467 -2.78 19.83 2.15
C ALA A 467 -4.14 20.24 2.75
N LEU A 468 -4.42 21.54 2.79
CA LEU A 468 -5.62 22.10 3.42
C LEU A 468 -6.87 21.99 2.56
N TYR A 469 -6.76 22.26 1.26
CA TYR A 469 -7.91 22.42 0.37
C TYR A 469 -7.98 21.38 -0.76
N GLY A 470 -6.96 20.50 -0.88
CA GLY A 470 -6.87 19.56 -2.00
C GLY A 470 -6.66 20.23 -3.36
N GLN A 471 -6.25 21.51 -3.37
CA GLN A 471 -5.98 22.29 -4.58
C GLN A 471 -4.57 22.01 -5.10
N LEU A 472 -4.46 21.15 -6.10
CA LEU A 472 -3.19 20.81 -6.73
C LEU A 472 -2.91 21.73 -7.92
N THR A 473 -1.70 22.32 -7.95
CA THR A 473 -1.23 23.19 -9.06
C THR A 473 0.24 22.91 -9.35
N GLU A 474 0.76 23.45 -10.46
CA GLU A 474 2.20 23.46 -10.75
C GLU A 474 3.02 24.11 -9.62
N ARG A 475 2.43 25.10 -8.92
CA ARG A 475 3.05 25.77 -7.77
C ARG A 475 3.18 24.86 -6.54
N SER A 476 2.46 23.74 -6.50
CA SER A 476 2.65 22.72 -5.48
C SER A 476 4.00 22.00 -5.67
N ASP A 477 4.41 21.71 -6.92
CA ASP A 477 5.74 21.16 -7.20
C ASP A 477 6.85 22.20 -6.93
N VAL A 478 6.58 23.49 -7.18
CA VAL A 478 7.53 24.58 -6.84
C VAL A 478 7.84 24.59 -5.34
N TYR A 479 6.82 24.42 -4.50
CA TYR A 479 7.01 24.33 -3.05
C TYR A 479 7.92 23.14 -2.69
N SER A 480 7.60 21.96 -3.21
CA SER A 480 8.39 20.75 -2.98
C SER A 480 9.83 20.89 -3.49
N PHE A 481 10.04 21.56 -4.62
CA PHE A 481 11.38 21.90 -5.13
C PHE A 481 12.13 22.83 -4.16
N GLY A 482 11.47 23.85 -3.61
CA GLY A 482 12.06 24.74 -2.60
C GLY A 482 12.56 23.96 -1.39
N VAL A 483 11.77 22.98 -0.91
CA VAL A 483 12.19 22.08 0.18
C VAL A 483 13.41 21.26 -0.23
N VAL A 484 13.42 20.62 -1.41
CA VAL A 484 14.59 19.87 -1.91
C VAL A 484 15.82 20.76 -2.02
N LEU A 485 15.66 22.01 -2.44
CA LEU A 485 16.77 22.96 -2.54
C LEU A 485 17.32 23.32 -1.14
N LEU A 486 16.47 23.44 -0.13
CA LEU A 486 16.89 23.62 1.26
C LEU A 486 17.63 22.38 1.80
N GLU A 487 17.15 21.17 1.50
CA GLU A 487 17.86 19.93 1.87
C GLU A 487 19.26 19.89 1.25
N LEU A 488 19.34 20.26 -0.03
CA LEU A 488 20.59 20.33 -0.77
C LEU A 488 21.55 21.39 -0.20
N LEU A 489 21.07 22.55 0.24
CA LEU A 489 21.90 23.63 0.78
C LEU A 489 22.37 23.35 2.21
N SER A 490 21.48 22.82 3.05
CA SER A 490 21.68 22.68 4.50
C SER A 490 22.14 21.31 4.96
N GLY A 491 21.96 20.27 4.14
CA GLY A 491 22.15 18.89 4.58
C GLY A 491 21.17 18.46 5.68
N LYS A 492 20.08 19.20 5.91
CA LYS A 492 19.00 18.85 6.83
C LYS A 492 17.84 18.20 6.07
N LYS A 493 17.12 17.29 6.73
CA LYS A 493 15.90 16.66 6.18
C LYS A 493 14.75 17.67 6.16
N ALA A 494 13.75 17.41 5.31
CA ALA A 494 12.53 18.24 5.22
C ALA A 494 11.82 18.49 6.57
N LEU A 495 11.90 17.52 7.49
CA LEU A 495 11.47 17.64 8.89
C LEU A 495 12.72 17.68 9.79
N VAL A 496 12.87 18.75 10.56
CA VAL A 496 13.97 19.00 11.49
C VAL A 496 13.42 18.95 12.91
N MET A 497 14.13 18.35 13.86
CA MET A 497 13.76 18.45 15.27
C MET A 497 14.25 19.79 15.81
N ASP A 498 13.36 20.58 16.40
CA ASP A 498 13.75 21.81 17.09
C ASP A 498 14.36 21.51 18.48
N ASP A 499 14.73 22.56 19.21
CA ASP A 499 15.37 22.46 20.52
C ASP A 499 14.47 21.81 21.58
N ASP A 500 13.15 21.86 21.40
CA ASP A 500 12.13 21.21 22.23
C ASP A 500 11.79 19.80 21.73
N ASN A 501 12.57 19.29 20.77
CA ASN A 501 12.44 17.97 20.15
C ASN A 501 11.09 17.76 19.44
N GLN A 502 10.49 18.85 18.96
CA GLN A 502 9.29 18.86 18.12
C GLN A 502 9.67 18.93 16.63
N PRO A 503 8.90 18.27 15.74
CA PRO A 503 9.15 18.32 14.32
C PRO A 503 8.76 19.70 13.74
N SER A 504 9.75 20.42 13.22
CA SER A 504 9.62 21.67 12.47
C SER A 504 9.94 21.46 10.99
N LEU A 505 9.38 22.29 10.11
CA LEU A 505 9.68 22.25 8.68
C LEU A 505 11.03 22.94 8.42
N VAL A 506 11.88 22.35 7.58
CA VAL A 506 13.14 22.98 7.14
C VAL A 506 12.88 24.34 6.47
N ALA A 507 11.71 24.50 5.83
CA ALA A 507 11.28 25.74 5.22
C ALA A 507 11.01 26.87 6.23
N ASP A 508 10.57 26.55 7.43
CA ASP A 508 10.30 27.54 8.50
C ASP A 508 11.58 27.90 9.23
N TRP A 509 12.44 26.91 9.48
CA TRP A 509 13.79 27.13 10.00
C TRP A 509 14.63 28.02 9.06
N ALA A 510 14.64 27.75 7.75
CA ALA A 510 15.40 28.57 6.81
C ALA A 510 14.83 30.01 6.71
N TRP A 511 13.51 30.15 6.81
CA TRP A 511 12.87 31.47 6.81
C TRP A 511 13.25 32.32 8.03
N SER A 512 13.31 31.73 9.22
CA SER A 512 13.69 32.48 10.43
C SER A 512 15.11 33.03 10.33
N LEU A 513 16.04 32.28 9.73
CA LEU A 513 17.40 32.72 9.45
C LEU A 513 17.45 33.83 8.39
N VAL A 514 16.73 33.67 7.26
CA VAL A 514 16.66 34.72 6.24
C VAL A 514 16.07 36.01 6.78
N LYS A 515 15.00 35.93 7.59
CA LYS A 515 14.37 37.08 8.23
C LYS A 515 15.30 37.79 9.22
N ALA A 516 16.21 37.05 9.85
CA ALA A 516 17.24 37.60 10.72
C ALA A 516 18.50 38.07 9.98
N GLU A 517 18.47 38.18 8.64
CA GLU A 517 19.61 38.55 7.78
C GLU A 517 20.81 37.57 7.91
N ARG A 518 20.50 36.31 8.23
CA ARG A 518 21.47 35.22 8.45
C ARG A 518 21.29 34.11 7.43
N ALA A 519 21.00 34.46 6.18
CA ALA A 519 20.72 33.50 5.11
C ALA A 519 21.85 32.48 4.90
N LEU A 520 23.11 32.88 5.07
CA LEU A 520 24.27 32.00 4.92
C LEU A 520 24.36 30.92 6.00
N ASP A 521 23.71 31.10 7.17
CA ASP A 521 23.66 30.09 8.23
C ASP A 521 22.80 28.87 7.85
N VAL A 522 22.07 28.95 6.73
CA VAL A 522 21.37 27.80 6.14
C VAL A 522 22.36 26.81 5.51
N ILE A 523 23.55 27.27 5.09
CA ILE A 523 24.51 26.45 4.34
C ILE A 523 25.17 25.41 5.23
N GLU A 524 25.28 24.18 4.75
CA GLU A 524 25.86 23.07 5.49
C GLU A 524 27.34 23.32 5.87
N ASP A 525 27.64 23.14 7.16
CA ASP A 525 29.01 23.18 7.66
C ASP A 525 29.92 22.15 7.00
N GLY A 526 31.08 22.62 6.55
CA GLY A 526 32.11 21.80 5.93
C GLY A 526 31.75 21.31 4.52
N MET A 527 30.82 21.97 3.82
CA MET A 527 30.53 21.65 2.42
C MET A 527 31.78 21.74 1.53
N PRO A 528 32.14 20.69 0.78
CA PRO A 528 33.33 20.71 -0.08
C PRO A 528 33.20 21.72 -1.22
N LYS A 529 34.31 22.40 -1.56
CA LYS A 529 34.41 23.35 -2.69
C LYS A 529 33.36 24.45 -2.65
N LEU A 530 33.13 25.02 -1.47
CA LEU A 530 32.14 26.07 -1.21
C LEU A 530 32.21 27.18 -2.27
N GLY A 531 31.05 27.60 -2.77
CA GLY A 531 30.94 28.68 -3.74
C GLY A 531 31.10 30.07 -3.12
N PRO A 532 31.06 31.14 -3.93
CA PRO A 532 31.01 32.51 -3.43
C PRO A 532 29.78 32.74 -2.54
N PRO A 533 29.90 33.46 -1.41
CA PRO A 533 28.79 33.72 -0.50
C PRO A 533 27.57 34.34 -1.19
N GLU A 534 27.76 35.28 -2.13
CA GLU A 534 26.64 35.94 -2.80
C GLU A 534 25.80 34.93 -3.63
N VAL A 535 26.47 33.93 -4.21
CA VAL A 535 25.81 32.87 -4.99
C VAL A 535 25.06 31.91 -4.07
N LEU A 536 25.65 31.56 -2.93
CA LEU A 536 25.02 30.67 -1.94
C LEU A 536 23.78 31.33 -1.32
N GLU A 537 23.91 32.58 -0.89
CA GLU A 537 22.81 33.38 -0.36
C GLU A 537 21.67 33.48 -1.37
N LYS A 538 21.99 33.77 -2.64
CA LYS A 538 21.00 33.78 -3.73
C LYS A 538 20.23 32.45 -3.83
N TYR A 539 20.90 31.31 -3.72
CA TYR A 539 20.25 30.00 -3.77
C TYR A 539 19.34 29.77 -2.55
N VAL A 540 19.75 30.21 -1.36
CA VAL A 540 18.91 30.18 -0.15
C VAL A 540 17.64 31.02 -0.34
N LEU A 541 17.77 32.23 -0.87
CA LEU A 541 16.63 33.12 -1.13
C LEU A 541 15.67 32.51 -2.15
N ILE A 542 16.18 31.90 -3.23
CA ILE A 542 15.36 31.17 -4.21
C ILE A 542 14.61 30.02 -3.53
N ALA A 543 15.29 29.24 -2.68
CA ALA A 543 14.70 28.10 -1.98
C ALA A 543 13.54 28.54 -1.08
N VAL A 544 13.76 29.58 -0.27
CA VAL A 544 12.77 30.14 0.65
C VAL A 544 11.59 30.78 -0.09
N LEU A 545 11.84 31.43 -1.24
CA LEU A 545 10.80 31.98 -2.10
C LEU A 545 9.96 30.87 -2.76
N CYS A 546 10.59 29.78 -3.20
CA CYS A 546 9.88 28.62 -3.75
C CYS A 546 9.02 27.93 -2.69
N SER A 547 9.51 27.81 -1.45
CA SER A 547 8.80 27.20 -0.32
C SER A 547 7.90 28.17 0.44
N HIS A 548 7.48 29.29 -0.16
CA HIS A 548 6.60 30.26 0.49
C HIS A 548 5.20 29.65 0.75
N PRO A 549 4.55 29.87 1.91
CA PRO A 549 3.25 29.28 2.22
C PRO A 549 2.15 29.75 1.27
N GLU A 550 2.15 31.03 0.86
CA GLU A 550 1.21 31.53 -0.13
C GLU A 550 1.59 31.14 -1.57
N LEU A 551 0.65 30.47 -2.26
CA LEU A 551 0.81 29.99 -3.63
C LEU A 551 1.19 31.07 -4.64
N GLN A 552 0.59 32.26 -4.51
CA GLN A 552 0.79 33.39 -5.43
C GLN A 552 2.17 34.04 -5.35
N CYS A 553 2.84 33.93 -4.20
CA CYS A 553 4.18 34.48 -3.97
C CYS A 553 5.28 33.62 -4.59
N ARG A 554 4.99 32.33 -4.86
CA ARG A 554 5.96 31.42 -5.46
C ARG A 554 6.23 31.83 -6.92
N PRO A 555 7.46 31.63 -7.44
CA PRO A 555 7.75 31.79 -8.86
C PRO A 555 7.20 30.60 -9.67
N THR A 556 7.21 30.70 -11.00
CA THR A 556 7.09 29.53 -11.88
C THR A 556 8.45 28.82 -12.00
N MET A 557 8.47 27.54 -12.39
CA MET A 557 9.73 26.83 -12.56
C MET A 557 10.63 27.43 -13.66
N ASP A 558 10.06 28.03 -14.72
CA ASP A 558 10.84 28.79 -15.71
C ASP A 558 11.54 30.00 -15.09
N GLN A 559 10.85 30.74 -14.22
CA GLN A 559 11.45 31.86 -13.48
C GLN A 559 12.55 31.36 -12.54
N VAL A 560 12.36 30.22 -11.89
CA VAL A 560 13.38 29.58 -11.04
C VAL A 560 14.62 29.23 -11.86
N VAL A 561 14.46 28.55 -13.00
CA VAL A 561 15.57 28.21 -13.89
C VAL A 561 16.33 29.47 -14.30
N LYS A 562 15.61 30.52 -14.72
CA LYS A 562 16.23 31.81 -15.08
C LYS A 562 17.02 32.42 -13.92
N MET A 563 16.48 32.42 -12.69
CA MET A 563 17.19 32.93 -11.52
C MET A 563 18.43 32.09 -11.18
N LEU A 564 18.39 30.76 -11.38
CA LEU A 564 19.52 29.87 -11.10
C LEU A 564 20.65 29.97 -12.14
N GLU A 565 20.32 30.26 -13.41
CA GLU A 565 21.27 30.30 -14.53
C GLU A 565 21.93 31.66 -14.76
N THR A 566 21.20 32.75 -14.51
CA THR A 566 21.67 34.10 -14.84
C THR A 566 21.90 34.92 -13.58
N ASP A 567 22.59 36.05 -13.68
CA ASP A 567 22.83 36.97 -12.56
C ASP A 567 21.60 37.83 -12.19
N THR A 568 20.38 37.36 -12.51
CA THR A 568 19.15 38.06 -12.11
C THR A 568 19.03 38.08 -10.59
N SER A 569 18.67 39.22 -10.01
CA SER A 569 18.38 39.35 -8.59
C SER A 569 17.12 38.58 -8.21
N VAL A 570 17.11 38.03 -6.99
CA VAL A 570 15.90 37.40 -6.44
C VAL A 570 14.94 38.51 -6.04
N PRO A 571 13.64 38.43 -6.41
CA PRO A 571 12.64 39.36 -5.91
C PRO A 571 12.60 39.39 -4.39
N SER A 572 12.21 40.53 -3.81
CA SER A 572 11.97 40.62 -2.36
C SER A 572 10.96 39.56 -1.94
N ILE A 573 11.33 38.75 -0.94
CA ILE A 573 10.47 37.68 -0.44
C ILE A 573 9.36 38.34 0.40
N PRO A 574 8.07 38.14 0.07
CA PRO A 574 6.97 38.66 0.87
C PRO A 574 7.03 38.14 2.31
N GLU A 575 6.50 38.92 3.26
CA GLU A 575 6.35 38.44 4.64
C GLU A 575 5.41 37.25 4.68
N ARG A 576 5.81 36.21 5.41
CA ARG A 576 4.95 35.04 5.60
C ARG A 576 3.80 35.38 6.55
N PRO A 577 2.56 34.97 6.24
CA PRO A 577 1.45 35.11 7.18
C PRO A 577 1.79 34.37 8.49
N ILE A 578 1.31 34.92 9.61
CA ILE A 578 1.43 34.26 10.91
C ILE A 578 0.81 32.86 10.77
N PRO A 579 1.51 31.77 11.14
CA PRO A 579 0.95 30.44 11.07
C PRO A 579 -0.40 30.40 11.78
N LEU A 580 -1.48 30.05 11.07
CA LEU A 580 -2.80 29.77 11.65
C LEU A 580 -2.81 28.45 12.44
N VAL A 581 -1.69 27.74 12.47
CA VAL A 581 -1.48 26.52 13.25
C VAL A 581 -0.93 26.97 14.60
N ALA A 582 -1.81 27.01 15.59
CA ALA A 582 -1.42 27.05 16.99
C ALA A 582 -0.44 25.90 17.28
N PRO A 583 0.46 26.03 18.29
CA PRO A 583 1.27 24.89 18.75
C PRO A 583 0.34 23.70 18.97
N ILE A 584 0.78 22.50 18.58
CA ILE A 584 -0.03 21.26 18.62
C ILE A 584 -0.72 21.05 19.99
N ASP A 585 -0.13 21.58 21.07
CA ASP A 585 -0.66 21.60 22.43
C ASP A 585 -2.01 22.34 22.62
N ASP A 586 -2.31 23.36 21.81
CA ASP A 586 -3.57 24.11 21.90
C ASP A 586 -4.74 23.38 21.21
N ILE A 587 -4.44 22.46 20.28
CA ILE A 587 -5.44 21.56 19.67
C ILE A 587 -5.89 20.51 20.71
N GLU A 588 -4.98 20.02 21.57
CA GLU A 588 -5.33 19.09 22.64
C GLU A 588 -6.13 19.77 23.77
N ARG A 589 -5.85 21.03 24.09
CA ARG A 589 -6.62 21.78 25.10
C ARG A 589 -8.00 22.23 24.63
N SER A 590 -8.18 22.50 23.34
CA SER A 590 -9.46 22.95 22.79
C SER A 590 -10.46 21.81 22.52
N ILE A 591 -10.00 20.55 22.51
CA ILE A 591 -10.88 19.35 22.48
C ILE A 591 -11.43 19.00 23.88
N GLY A 592 -10.88 19.58 24.95
CA GLY A 592 -11.28 19.33 26.35
C GLY A 592 -12.44 20.18 26.90
N SER A 593 -12.91 21.22 26.20
CA SER A 593 -13.96 22.09 26.74
C SER A 593 -14.81 22.79 25.67
N ASN A 594 -15.79 22.08 25.10
CA ASN A 594 -17.20 22.49 25.11
C ASN A 594 -18.04 21.60 24.18
N SER A 595 -19.09 21.06 24.77
CA SER A 595 -20.17 20.33 24.12
C SER A 595 -21.03 21.21 23.20
N SER A 596 -21.60 20.55 22.18
CA SER A 596 -22.79 20.85 21.38
C SER A 596 -22.59 21.48 19.99
N GLY A 597 -22.84 20.66 18.96
CA GLY A 597 -22.99 21.10 17.57
C GLY A 597 -22.67 19.97 16.57
N GLN A 598 -23.70 19.38 15.96
CA GLN A 598 -23.60 18.40 14.89
C GLN A 598 -22.91 18.99 13.65
N PHE A 599 -21.94 18.29 13.04
CA PHE A 599 -21.82 18.05 11.59
C PHE A 599 -20.74 17.00 11.30
N SER A 600 -21.03 16.15 10.32
CA SER A 600 -20.32 14.92 9.96
C SER A 600 -18.97 15.15 9.28
N SER A 601 -17.93 14.45 9.77
CA SER A 601 -16.66 14.22 9.07
C SER A 601 -16.08 12.87 9.48
N SER A 602 -15.63 12.07 8.51
CA SER A 602 -14.67 10.98 8.69
C SER A 602 -14.08 10.66 7.32
N GLY A 603 -12.76 10.57 7.12
CA GLY A 603 -11.66 10.65 8.07
C GLY A 603 -10.48 9.85 7.53
N TYR A 604 -9.32 10.51 7.42
CA TYR A 604 -8.01 9.98 7.05
C TYR A 604 -7.41 9.12 8.17
N GLN A 605 -6.45 8.24 7.83
CA GLN A 605 -5.58 7.54 8.80
C GLN A 605 -4.11 7.64 8.36
N MET A 606 -3.23 7.98 9.30
CA MET A 606 -1.79 8.23 9.13
C MET A 606 -1.01 7.14 9.88
N PHE A 607 0.07 6.60 9.29
CA PHE A 607 0.95 5.60 9.93
C PHE A 607 2.31 6.23 10.25
N ILE A 608 2.72 6.17 11.53
CA ILE A 608 4.06 6.51 12.01
C ILE A 608 4.91 5.23 12.06
N HIS A 609 6.17 5.35 11.65
CA HIS A 609 7.16 4.28 11.59
C HIS A 609 8.08 4.38 12.82
N GLU A 610 8.03 3.41 13.72
CA GLU A 610 9.05 3.24 14.77
C GLU A 610 10.18 2.36 14.24
N SER A 611 11.43 2.77 14.50
CA SER A 611 12.64 2.00 14.28
C SER A 611 13.28 1.69 15.63
N SER A 612 13.53 0.40 15.87
CA SER A 612 14.10 -0.16 17.10
C SER A 612 15.61 0.11 17.21
N HIS A 613 16.02 0.82 18.28
CA HIS A 613 17.41 0.86 18.71
C HIS A 613 17.65 -0.11 19.87
N HIS A 614 18.61 -1.00 19.65
CA HIS A 614 19.18 -1.94 20.61
C HIS A 614 20.29 -1.19 21.37
N SER A 615 20.20 -1.07 22.70
CA SER A 615 21.32 -0.63 23.54
C SER A 615 21.63 -1.67 24.61
N GLY A 616 22.85 -2.21 24.54
CA GLY A 616 23.43 -3.11 25.53
C GLY A 616 23.91 -2.32 26.74
N ARG A 617 23.59 -2.86 27.92
CA ARG A 617 24.00 -2.36 29.24
C ARG A 617 25.40 -2.90 29.55
N LYS A 618 26.33 -2.02 29.93
CA LYS A 618 27.54 -2.38 30.69
C LYS A 618 27.52 -1.58 32.00
N ASP A 619 27.55 -2.34 33.09
CA ASP A 619 27.71 -1.87 34.46
C ASP A 619 29.17 -1.53 34.78
N GLU A 620 29.36 -0.52 35.63
CA GLU A 620 30.43 -0.24 36.61
C GLU A 620 30.28 1.25 36.96
N GLY A 621 30.33 1.76 38.18
CA GLY A 621 30.60 1.24 39.51
C GLY A 621 30.54 2.43 40.49
N THR A 622 30.10 2.14 41.70
CA THR A 622 30.07 2.90 42.96
C THR A 622 31.15 3.96 43.26
N SER A 623 30.73 5.05 43.92
CA SER A 623 31.27 5.64 45.18
C SER A 623 30.78 7.11 45.29
N SER A 624 29.82 7.47 46.15
CA SER A 624 29.84 7.70 47.61
C SER A 624 30.74 8.86 48.11
N SER A 625 30.05 9.93 48.49
CA SER A 625 30.24 10.68 49.75
C SER A 625 31.41 11.68 49.88
N TYR A 626 30.97 12.92 50.15
CA TYR A 626 31.65 14.17 50.53
C TYR A 626 32.23 15.03 49.41
#